data_AF-A0A7C3SAL5-F1
#
_entry.id   AF-A0A7C3SAL5-F1
#
_cell.length_a   1.000
_cell.length_b   1.000
_cell.length_c   1.000
_cell.angle_alpha   90.00
_cell.angle_beta   90.00
_cell.angle_gamma   90.00
#
_symmetry.space_group_name_H-M   'P 1'
#
loop_
_entity.id
_entity.type
_entity.pdbx_description
1 polymer ?
#
loop_
_entity_poly.entity_id
_entity_poly.type
_entity_poly.pdbx_seq_one_letter_code
_entity_poly.pdbx_strand_id
1 'polypeptide(L)'
;MKRGQTLTEFAIGVAVVLLVLVGLMELGRYLFAVNTLRNAAREGARYAIVRPWDDEGIRQRVKQSVAGLEQSAINVRVSFNPPTRESGSIVTVAASYPFQSVLGLFRRPITVAATMRLP
;
A
#
# COMPACT_ATOMS: atom_id res chain seq x y z
N MET A 1 2.47 -52.07 9.55
CA MET A 1 2.86 -51.13 8.45
C MET A 1 1.80 -50.06 8.13
N LYS A 2 0.49 -50.32 8.24
CA LYS A 2 -0.57 -49.33 7.87
C LYS A 2 -0.68 -48.07 8.75
N ARG A 3 -0.34 -48.12 10.05
CA ARG A 3 -0.50 -46.97 10.98
C ARG A 3 0.48 -45.80 10.71
N GLY A 4 1.70 -46.09 10.26
CA GLY A 4 2.68 -45.05 9.93
C GLY A 4 2.35 -44.31 8.63
N GLN A 5 1.77 -45.02 7.66
CA GLN A 5 1.37 -44.44 6.37
C GLN A 5 0.25 -43.39 6.53
N THR A 6 -0.78 -43.67 7.33
CA THR A 6 -1.87 -42.72 7.60
C THR A 6 -1.38 -41.45 8.30
N LEU A 7 -0.41 -41.57 9.21
CA LEU A 7 0.18 -40.41 9.89
C LEU A 7 0.95 -39.52 8.91
N THR A 8 1.72 -40.13 8.00
CA THR A 8 2.46 -39.40 6.96
C THR A 8 1.52 -38.69 5.98
N GLU A 9 0.46 -39.37 5.55
CA GLU A 9 -0.54 -38.80 4.62
C GLU A 9 -1.26 -37.60 5.24
N PHE A 10 -1.65 -37.70 6.52
CA PHE A 10 -2.22 -36.57 7.26
C PHE A 10 -1.23 -35.42 7.43
N ALA A 11 0.03 -35.71 7.76
CA ALA A 11 1.06 -34.69 7.93
C ALA A 11 1.29 -33.88 6.63
N ILE A 12 1.32 -34.55 5.48
CA ILE A 12 1.43 -33.89 4.17
C ILE A 12 0.19 -33.03 3.90
N GLY A 13 -1.01 -33.55 4.18
CA GLY A 13 -2.25 -32.79 4.02
C GLY A 13 -2.27 -31.50 4.84
N VAL A 14 -1.91 -31.58 6.13
CA VAL A 14 -1.83 -30.40 7.01
C VAL A 14 -0.76 -29.42 6.54
N ALA A 15 0.40 -29.90 6.09
CA ALA A 15 1.46 -29.04 5.57
C ALA A 15 0.99 -28.22 4.35
N VAL A 16 0.27 -28.86 3.42
CA VAL A 16 -0.31 -28.16 2.25
C VAL A 16 -1.35 -27.12 2.68
N VAL A 17 -2.24 -27.47 3.62
CA VAL A 17 -3.25 -26.52 4.14
C VAL A 17 -2.59 -25.31 4.80
N LEU A 18 -1.53 -25.51 5.59
CA LEU A 18 -0.79 -24.42 6.22
C LEU A 18 -0.13 -23.50 5.17
N LEU A 19 0.46 -24.07 4.12
CA LEU A 19 1.04 -23.27 3.02
C LEU A 19 -0.02 -22.42 2.32
N VAL A 20 -1.21 -22.98 2.07
CA VAL A 20 -2.33 -22.23 1.47
C VAL A 20 -2.79 -21.11 2.40
N LEU A 21 -2.94 -21.36 3.69
CA LEU A 21 -3.33 -20.35 4.67
C LEU A 21 -2.33 -19.19 4.74
N VAL A 22 -1.03 -19.48 4.80
CA VAL A 22 0.00 -18.44 4.77
C VAL A 22 -0.05 -17.66 3.46
N GLY A 23 -0.22 -18.33 2.32
CA GLY A 23 -0.38 -17.67 1.02
C GLY A 23 -1.57 -16.71 0.97
N LEU A 24 -2.71 -17.09 1.55
CA LEU A 24 -3.89 -16.23 1.66
C LEU A 24 -3.66 -15.03 2.58
N MET A 25 -2.99 -15.23 3.72
CA MET A 25 -2.62 -14.14 4.63
C MET A 25 -1.69 -13.14 3.95
N GLU A 26 -0.67 -13.61 3.22
CA GLU A 26 0.26 -12.78 2.47
C GLU A 26 -0.47 -11.93 1.41
N LEU A 27 -1.37 -12.54 0.64
CA LEU A 27 -2.16 -11.85 -0.36
C LEU A 27 -3.08 -10.81 0.28
N GLY A 28 -3.75 -11.16 1.38
CA GLY A 28 -4.60 -10.24 2.13
C GLY A 28 -3.83 -9.02 2.63
N ARG A 29 -2.62 -9.23 3.16
CA ARG A 29 -1.75 -8.15 3.65
C ARG A 29 -1.27 -7.24 2.53
N TYR A 30 -0.93 -7.81 1.38
CA TYR A 30 -0.55 -7.04 0.19
C TYR A 30 -1.71 -6.15 -0.31
N LEU A 31 -2.91 -6.74 -0.49
CA LEU A 31 -4.09 -6.01 -0.93
C LEU A 31 -4.52 -4.94 0.06
N PHE A 32 -4.44 -5.23 1.36
CA PHE A 32 -4.67 -4.25 2.42
C PHE A 32 -3.73 -3.05 2.28
N ALA A 33 -2.43 -3.29 2.10
CA ALA A 33 -1.45 -2.21 1.93
C ALA A 33 -1.73 -1.37 0.68
N VAL A 34 -2.03 -2.01 -0.46
CA VAL A 34 -2.40 -1.31 -1.71
C VAL A 34 -3.62 -0.41 -1.52
N ASN A 35 -4.70 -0.94 -0.94
CA ASN A 35 -5.94 -0.18 -0.76
C ASN A 35 -5.76 0.98 0.22
N THR A 36 -5.03 0.75 1.31
CA THR A 36 -4.71 1.78 2.30
C THR A 36 -3.89 2.92 1.68
N LEU A 37 -2.84 2.59 0.92
CA LEU A 37 -2.04 3.59 0.21
C LEU A 37 -2.87 4.36 -0.83
N ARG A 38 -3.75 3.68 -1.58
CA ARG A 38 -4.61 4.33 -2.58
C ARG A 38 -5.56 5.33 -1.94
N ASN A 39 -6.18 4.95 -0.83
CA ASN A 39 -7.05 5.84 -0.06
C ASN A 39 -6.27 7.06 0.45
N ALA A 40 -5.09 6.84 1.02
CA ALA A 40 -4.25 7.90 1.54
C ALA A 40 -3.75 8.87 0.46
N ALA A 41 -3.35 8.37 -0.71
CA ALA A 41 -2.96 9.21 -1.85
C ALA A 41 -4.12 10.12 -2.32
N ARG A 42 -5.35 9.58 -2.37
CA ARG A 42 -6.56 10.37 -2.70
C ARG A 42 -6.82 11.46 -1.67
N GLU A 43 -6.66 11.15 -0.40
CA GLU A 43 -6.87 12.13 0.67
C GLU A 43 -5.81 13.23 0.66
N GLY A 44 -4.54 12.89 0.34
CA GLY A 44 -3.51 13.88 0.04
C GLY A 44 -3.84 14.77 -1.15
N ALA A 45 -4.36 14.18 -2.24
CA ALA A 45 -4.77 14.95 -3.42
C ALA A 45 -5.95 15.89 -3.13
N ARG A 46 -6.92 15.46 -2.29
CA ARG A 46 -8.02 16.31 -1.82
C ARG A 46 -7.54 17.47 -0.98
N TYR A 47 -6.58 17.23 -0.09
CA TYR A 47 -5.96 18.31 0.68
C TYR A 47 -5.26 19.31 -0.24
N ALA A 48 -4.57 18.83 -1.26
CA ALA A 48 -3.87 19.67 -2.23
C ALA A 48 -4.82 20.56 -3.06
N ILE A 49 -6.08 20.17 -3.28
CA ILE A 49 -7.10 21.05 -3.90
C ILE A 49 -7.29 22.34 -3.07
N VAL A 50 -7.35 22.20 -1.75
CA VAL A 50 -7.64 23.33 -0.84
C VAL A 50 -6.37 24.11 -0.51
N ARG A 51 -5.23 23.41 -0.37
CA ARG A 51 -3.94 23.98 0.03
C ARG A 51 -2.82 23.48 -0.90
N PRO A 52 -2.79 23.93 -2.18
CA PRO A 52 -1.85 23.42 -3.17
C PRO A 52 -0.38 23.79 -2.88
N TRP A 53 -0.14 24.79 -2.03
CA TRP A 53 1.20 25.28 -1.67
C TRP A 53 1.76 24.62 -0.39
N ASP A 54 0.95 23.87 0.33
CA ASP A 54 1.32 23.24 1.60
C ASP A 54 1.80 21.80 1.38
N ASP A 55 2.99 21.65 0.78
CA ASP A 55 3.57 20.33 0.46
C ASP A 55 3.74 19.44 1.69
N GLU A 56 4.12 20.03 2.83
CA GLU A 56 4.26 19.27 4.06
C GLU A 56 2.89 18.84 4.60
N GLY A 57 1.88 19.71 4.58
CA GLY A 57 0.51 19.33 4.92
C GLY A 57 -0.06 18.23 4.03
N ILE A 58 0.23 18.24 2.72
CA ILE A 58 -0.16 17.16 1.80
C ILE A 58 0.51 15.84 2.24
N ARG A 59 1.82 15.86 2.50
CA ARG A 59 2.56 14.66 2.94
C ARG A 59 2.07 14.14 4.28
N GLN A 60 1.82 15.02 5.24
CA GLN A 60 1.27 14.68 6.55
C GLN A 60 -0.12 14.10 6.42
N ARG A 61 -0.98 14.67 5.56
CA ARG A 61 -2.32 14.12 5.31
C ARG A 61 -2.26 12.71 4.75
N VAL A 62 -1.35 12.44 3.80
CA VAL A 62 -1.13 11.08 3.28
C VAL A 62 -0.71 10.15 4.42
N LYS A 63 0.28 10.52 5.24
CA LYS A 63 0.76 9.67 6.34
C LYS A 63 -0.31 9.41 7.41
N GLN A 64 -1.08 10.43 7.79
CA GLN A 64 -2.18 10.30 8.76
C GLN A 64 -3.35 9.46 8.25
N SER A 65 -3.54 9.41 6.93
CA SER A 65 -4.60 8.61 6.28
C SER A 65 -4.24 7.12 6.14
N VAL A 66 -3.05 6.72 6.59
CA VAL A 66 -2.58 5.34 6.56
C VAL A 66 -2.71 4.71 7.95
N ALA A 67 -3.60 3.72 8.05
CA ALA A 67 -3.75 2.91 9.25
C ALA A 67 -3.11 1.53 9.06
N GLY A 68 -2.43 1.01 10.09
CA GLY A 68 -1.87 -0.34 10.09
C GLY A 68 -0.60 -0.56 9.25
N LEU A 69 0.00 0.50 8.72
CA LEU A 69 1.33 0.47 8.09
C LEU A 69 2.28 1.43 8.81
N GLU A 70 3.58 1.17 8.72
CA GLU A 70 4.61 2.03 9.29
C GLU A 70 4.69 3.37 8.52
N GLN A 71 4.27 4.46 9.15
CA GLN A 71 4.18 5.78 8.50
C GLN A 71 5.54 6.36 8.10
N SER A 72 6.60 6.06 8.86
CA SER A 72 7.98 6.48 8.57
C SER A 72 8.53 5.85 7.29
N ALA A 73 8.07 4.65 6.93
CA ALA A 73 8.49 3.96 5.72
C ALA A 73 7.79 4.48 4.44
N ILE A 74 6.79 5.36 4.57
CA ILE A 74 6.00 5.85 3.44
C ILE A 74 6.71 7.04 2.79
N ASN A 75 7.08 6.88 1.52
CA ASN A 75 7.59 7.96 0.69
C ASN A 75 6.43 8.60 -0.08
N VAL A 76 6.31 9.93 -0.02
CA VAL A 76 5.25 10.67 -0.71
C VAL A 76 5.90 11.65 -1.69
N ARG A 77 5.45 11.60 -2.94
CA ARG A 77 5.86 12.53 -4.00
C ARG A 77 4.63 13.30 -4.48
N VAL A 78 4.75 14.62 -4.50
CA VAL A 78 3.70 15.51 -4.99
C VAL A 78 4.26 16.19 -6.23
N SER A 79 3.51 16.17 -7.33
CA SER A 79 3.84 16.89 -8.55
C SER A 79 2.61 17.58 -9.12
N PHE A 80 2.84 18.63 -9.89
CA PHE A 80 1.79 19.41 -10.55
C PHE A 80 2.08 19.49 -12.04
N ASN A 81 1.04 19.44 -12.86
CA ASN A 81 1.13 19.65 -14.30
C ASN A 81 0.02 20.59 -14.78
N PRO A 82 0.34 21.81 -15.26
CA PRO A 82 1.66 22.45 -15.26
C PRO A 82 2.22 22.69 -13.83
N PRO A 83 3.53 22.93 -13.67
CA PRO A 83 4.17 23.07 -12.35
C PRO A 83 3.81 24.38 -11.62
N THR A 84 3.00 25.25 -12.23
CA THR A 84 2.62 26.57 -11.71
C THR A 84 1.62 26.51 -10.55
N ARG A 85 0.97 25.36 -10.30
CA ARG A 85 -0.02 25.14 -9.21
C ARG A 85 -1.20 26.12 -9.25
N GLU A 86 -1.52 26.61 -10.45
CA GLU A 86 -2.65 27.49 -10.73
C GLU A 86 -3.95 26.71 -10.92
N SER A 87 -5.07 27.43 -10.94
CA SER A 87 -6.38 26.87 -11.31
C SER A 87 -6.29 26.08 -12.62
N GLY A 88 -6.85 24.88 -12.61
CA GLY A 88 -6.77 23.94 -13.72
C GLY A 88 -5.52 23.05 -13.77
N SER A 89 -4.51 23.28 -12.92
CA SER A 89 -3.36 22.37 -12.81
C SER A 89 -3.79 21.01 -12.26
N ILE A 90 -3.14 19.95 -12.72
CA ILE A 90 -3.37 18.58 -12.25
C ILE A 90 -2.34 18.29 -11.16
N VAL A 91 -2.80 18.12 -9.93
CA VAL A 91 -1.97 17.58 -8.84
C VAL A 91 -1.94 16.06 -8.93
N THR A 92 -0.74 15.49 -8.83
CA THR A 92 -0.49 14.05 -8.73
C THR A 92 0.19 13.78 -7.40
N VAL A 93 -0.47 13.03 -6.52
CA VAL A 93 0.08 12.58 -5.24
C VAL A 93 0.39 11.09 -5.35
N ALA A 94 1.67 10.75 -5.36
CA ALA A 94 2.17 9.38 -5.37
C ALA A 94 2.66 8.98 -3.98
N ALA A 95 2.23 7.81 -3.51
CA ALA A 95 2.65 7.22 -2.25
C ALA A 95 3.31 5.86 -2.51
N SER A 96 4.45 5.63 -1.88
CA SER A 96 5.23 4.40 -1.99
C SER A 96 5.51 3.80 -0.61
N TYR A 97 5.36 2.48 -0.49
CA TYR A 97 5.63 1.73 0.75
C TYR A 97 6.47 0.48 0.44
N PRO A 98 7.58 0.24 1.18
CA PRO A 98 8.49 -0.89 0.93
C PRO A 98 7.91 -2.20 1.48
N PHE A 99 6.90 -2.74 0.80
CA PHE A 99 6.28 -4.00 1.20
C PHE A 99 7.28 -5.17 1.14
N GLN A 100 7.28 -5.98 2.19
CA GLN A 100 8.06 -7.20 2.32
C GLN A 100 7.11 -8.35 2.63
N SER A 101 7.26 -9.48 1.95
CA SER A 101 6.55 -10.72 2.30
C SER A 101 7.07 -11.28 3.63
N VAL A 102 6.19 -11.86 4.47
CA VAL A 102 6.64 -12.53 5.70
C VAL A 102 7.53 -13.74 5.38
N LEU A 103 7.24 -14.42 4.28
CA LEU A 103 8.03 -15.54 3.80
C LEU A 103 9.33 -15.12 3.11
N GLY A 104 9.59 -13.81 2.97
CA GLY A 104 10.79 -13.30 2.29
C GLY A 104 10.82 -13.55 0.77
N LEU A 105 9.75 -14.09 0.18
CA LEU A 105 9.69 -14.48 -1.23
C LEU A 105 9.81 -13.29 -2.19
N PHE A 106 9.38 -12.10 -1.77
CA PHE A 106 9.51 -10.89 -2.56
C PHE A 106 9.62 -9.65 -1.67
N ARG A 107 10.40 -8.69 -2.18
CA ARG A 107 10.54 -7.34 -1.65
C ARG A 107 10.39 -6.37 -2.81
N ARG A 108 9.20 -5.79 -2.94
CA ARG A 108 8.93 -4.78 -3.97
C ARG A 108 8.12 -3.65 -3.36
N PRO A 109 8.53 -2.38 -3.58
CA PRO A 109 7.75 -1.27 -3.11
C PRO A 109 6.42 -1.22 -3.84
N ILE A 110 5.34 -1.10 -3.07
CA ILE A 110 4.02 -0.75 -3.60
C ILE A 110 4.07 0.74 -3.90
N THR A 111 3.72 1.14 -5.12
CA THR A 111 3.59 2.55 -5.50
C THR A 111 2.22 2.77 -6.11
N VAL A 112 1.52 3.79 -5.62
CA VAL A 112 0.21 4.19 -6.12
C VAL A 112 0.18 5.69 -6.29
N ALA A 113 -0.66 6.18 -7.19
CA ALA A 113 -0.86 7.61 -7.40
C ALA A 113 -2.35 7.95 -7.46
N ALA A 114 -2.67 9.15 -7.00
CA ALA A 114 -3.98 9.77 -7.17
C ALA A 114 -3.78 11.12 -7.85
N THR A 115 -4.69 11.46 -8.77
CA THR A 115 -4.66 12.72 -9.50
C THR A 115 -5.94 13.51 -9.24
N MET A 116 -5.81 14.83 -9.12
CA MET A 116 -6.94 15.75 -8.99
C MET A 116 -6.67 17.05 -9.75
N ARG A 117 -7.73 17.74 -10.18
CA ARG A 117 -7.63 19.03 -10.85
C ARG A 117 -7.88 20.14 -9.83
N LEU A 118 -7.01 21.16 -9.82
CA LEU A 118 -7.20 22.36 -9.01
C LEU A 118 -8.38 23.18 -9.56
N PRO A 119 -9.21 23.75 -8.68
CA PRO A 119 -10.40 24.51 -9.04
C PRO A 119 -10.03 25.85 -9.68
#